data_AF-A0A151AUD2-F1
#
_entry.id   AF-A0A151AUD2-F1
#
_cell.length_a   1.000
_cell.length_b   1.000
_cell.length_c   1.000
_cell.angle_alpha   90.00
_cell.angle_beta   90.00
_cell.angle_gamma   90.00
#
_symmetry.space_group_name_H-M   'P 1'
#
loop_
_entity.id
_entity.type
_entity.pdbx_description
1 polymer ?
#
loop_
_entity_poly.entity_id
_entity_poly.type
_entity_poly.pdbx_seq_one_letter_code
_entity_poly.pdbx_strand_id
1 'polypeptide(L)'
;MTIEELRERCVQLERENAELTAKLNWFMEQFRLNKRRQFGVSSERTEPLKEQLLLFNEAEAEARPDAPEPDLETITYQRRKGRGRREMNLEDLPVEVVEHRLPEEERLCQSSRRPFA
;
A
#
# COMPACT_ATOMS: atom_id res chain seq x y z
N MET A 1 19.42 -18.43 59.55
CA MET A 1 18.21 -18.66 58.75
C MET A 1 17.83 -20.11 58.86
N THR A 2 16.64 -20.39 59.35
CA THR A 2 16.11 -21.75 59.46
C THR A 2 15.50 -22.19 58.12
N ILE A 3 15.34 -23.51 57.93
CA ILE A 3 14.73 -24.07 56.71
C ILE A 3 13.28 -23.58 56.55
N GLU A 4 12.59 -23.32 57.65
CA GLU A 4 11.20 -22.82 57.67
C GLU A 4 11.12 -21.37 57.19
N GLU A 5 11.99 -20.48 57.68
CA GLU A 5 12.08 -19.09 57.22
C GLU A 5 12.35 -19.00 55.71
N LEU A 6 13.19 -19.89 55.18
CA LEU A 6 13.46 -19.95 53.74
C LEU A 6 12.23 -20.38 52.94
N ARG A 7 11.44 -21.34 53.44
CA ARG A 7 10.20 -21.80 52.78
C ARG A 7 9.13 -20.72 52.75
N GLU A 8 8.94 -20.00 53.85
CA GLU A 8 7.99 -18.89 53.91
C GLU A 8 8.37 -17.77 52.93
N ARG A 9 9.67 -17.46 52.84
CA ARG A 9 10.17 -16.47 51.90
C ARG A 9 9.98 -16.89 50.44
N CYS A 10 10.18 -18.17 50.11
CA CYS A 10 9.90 -18.67 48.77
C CYS A 10 8.41 -18.48 48.39
N VAL A 11 7.49 -18.83 49.30
CA VAL A 11 6.05 -18.67 49.05
C VAL A 11 5.65 -17.19 48.89
N GLN A 12 6.25 -16.28 49.67
CA GLN A 12 6.04 -14.84 49.48
C GLN A 12 6.53 -14.37 48.10
N LEU A 13 7.74 -14.75 47.72
CA LEU A 13 8.32 -14.37 46.43
C LEU A 13 7.54 -14.94 45.23
N GLU A 14 6.98 -16.14 45.36
CA GLU A 14 6.13 -16.73 44.33
C GLU A 14 4.82 -15.95 44.17
N ARG A 15 4.20 -15.51 45.27
CA ARG A 15 3.00 -14.67 45.23
C ARG A 15 3.28 -13.32 44.60
N GLU A 16 4.36 -12.67 45.00
CA GLU A 16 4.78 -11.38 44.42
C GLU A 16 5.08 -11.52 42.93
N ASN A 17 5.78 -12.58 42.51
CA ASN A 17 6.03 -12.83 41.09
C ASN A 17 4.73 -13.03 40.30
N ALA A 18 3.77 -13.79 40.84
CA ALA A 18 2.48 -13.99 40.19
C ALA A 18 1.71 -12.67 40.03
N GLU A 19 1.70 -11.83 41.06
CA GLU A 19 1.05 -10.52 41.04
C GLU A 19 1.72 -9.57 40.03
N LEU A 20 3.05 -9.48 40.05
CA LEU A 20 3.82 -8.65 39.13
C LEU A 20 3.64 -9.10 37.68
N THR A 21 3.65 -10.40 37.43
CA THR A 21 3.44 -10.96 36.10
C THR A 21 2.03 -10.64 35.58
N ALA A 22 1.02 -10.75 36.43
CA ALA A 22 -0.36 -10.38 36.08
C ALA A 22 -0.47 -8.89 35.71
N LYS A 23 0.13 -8.00 36.52
CA LYS A 23 0.19 -6.56 36.24
C LYS A 23 0.91 -6.26 34.92
N LEU A 24 2.04 -6.90 34.67
CA LEU A 24 2.82 -6.72 33.44
C LEU A 24 2.01 -7.12 32.21
N ASN A 25 1.37 -8.28 32.24
CA ASN A 25 0.52 -8.75 31.15
C ASN A 25 -0.64 -7.78 30.88
N TRP A 26 -1.29 -7.28 31.94
CA TRP A 26 -2.35 -6.31 31.82
C TRP A 26 -1.87 -5.00 31.16
N PHE A 27 -0.73 -4.46 31.60
CA PHE A 27 -0.14 -3.25 31.01
C PHE A 27 0.26 -3.45 29.55
N MET A 28 0.85 -4.61 29.21
CA MET A 28 1.20 -4.93 27.84
C MET A 28 -0.01 -4.95 26.92
N GLU A 29 -1.13 -5.50 27.37
CA GLU A 29 -2.37 -5.53 26.61
C GLU A 29 -2.93 -4.12 26.39
N GLN A 30 -2.96 -3.29 27.44
CA GLN A 30 -3.35 -1.89 27.34
C GLN A 30 -2.43 -1.11 26.39
N PHE A 31 -1.13 -1.36 26.45
CA PHE A 31 -0.16 -0.70 25.58
C PHE A 31 -0.37 -1.10 24.10
N ARG A 32 -0.57 -2.38 23.81
CA ARG A 32 -0.89 -2.86 22.45
C ARG A 32 -2.17 -2.23 21.91
N LEU A 33 -3.22 -2.17 22.73
CA LEU A 33 -4.48 -1.52 22.36
C LEU A 33 -4.27 -0.04 22.07
N ASN A 34 -3.50 0.68 22.90
CA ASN A 34 -3.20 2.09 22.70
C ASN A 34 -2.40 2.31 21.40
N LYS A 35 -1.36 1.51 21.17
CA LYS A 35 -0.58 1.55 19.92
C LYS A 35 -1.46 1.29 18.69
N ARG A 36 -2.36 0.31 18.76
CA ARG A 36 -3.31 0.05 17.67
C ARG A 36 -4.28 1.21 17.46
N ARG A 37 -4.76 1.89 18.51
CA ARG A 37 -5.59 3.09 18.36
C ARG A 37 -4.83 4.27 17.77
N GLN A 38 -3.57 4.46 18.17
CA GLN A 38 -2.74 5.56 17.71
C GLN A 38 -2.30 5.39 16.26
N PHE A 39 -1.84 4.19 15.89
CA PHE A 39 -1.20 3.92 14.59
C PHE A 39 -2.01 3.03 13.65
N GLY A 40 -3.02 2.31 14.15
CA GLY A 40 -3.90 1.47 13.33
C GLY A 40 -5.02 2.25 12.65
N VAL A 41 -5.36 3.44 13.15
CA VAL A 41 -6.36 4.32 12.50
C VAL A 41 -5.69 5.21 11.43
N SER A 42 -4.36 5.37 11.47
CA SER A 42 -3.63 6.25 10.55
C SER A 42 -3.31 5.62 9.18
N SER A 43 -3.53 4.32 8.96
CA SER A 43 -3.21 3.70 7.67
C SER A 43 -4.22 4.00 6.55
N GLU A 44 -5.41 4.52 6.88
CA GLU A 44 -6.49 4.71 5.90
C GLU A 44 -7.22 6.07 6.04
N ARG A 45 -6.79 6.95 6.94
CA ARG A 45 -7.33 8.32 7.01
C ARG A 45 -6.65 9.23 6.01
N THR A 46 -6.89 8.97 4.74
CA THR A 46 -6.89 10.05 3.76
C THR A 46 -8.26 10.71 3.91
N GLU A 47 -8.34 11.82 4.64
CA GLU A 47 -9.53 12.67 4.56
C GLU A 47 -9.73 12.95 3.07
N PRO A 48 -10.81 12.47 2.42
CA PRO A 48 -10.96 12.64 1.00
C PRO A 48 -11.03 14.13 0.76
N LEU A 49 -9.95 14.69 0.22
CA LEU A 49 -9.92 16.08 -0.18
C LEU A 49 -11.08 16.21 -1.15
N LYS A 50 -12.07 17.06 -0.85
CA LYS A 50 -13.27 17.21 -1.70
C LYS A 50 -12.87 17.50 -3.15
N GLU A 51 -11.73 18.17 -3.33
CA GLU A 51 -11.07 18.45 -4.61
C GLU A 51 -10.65 17.17 -5.36
N GLN A 52 -10.19 16.12 -4.67
CA GLN A 52 -9.81 14.84 -5.31
C GLN A 52 -11.02 14.07 -5.84
N LEU A 53 -12.19 14.19 -5.20
CA LEU A 53 -13.44 13.59 -5.67
C LEU A 53 -14.00 14.32 -6.92
N LEU A 54 -13.65 15.60 -7.09
CA LEU A 54 -14.14 16.46 -8.18
C LEU A 54 -13.16 16.60 -9.35
N LEU A 55 -11.97 15.99 -9.27
CA LEU A 55 -10.89 16.14 -10.25
C LEU A 55 -11.29 15.75 -11.68
N PHE A 56 -12.28 14.88 -11.84
CA PHE A 56 -12.76 14.41 -13.15
C PHE A 56 -14.22 14.76 -13.44
N ASN A 57 -14.82 15.69 -12.68
CA ASN A 57 -16.22 16.09 -12.82
C ASN A 57 -16.44 17.18 -13.90
N GLU A 58 -15.42 17.52 -14.69
CA GLU A 58 -15.50 18.64 -15.66
C GLU A 58 -16.69 18.49 -16.62
N ALA A 59 -16.89 17.29 -17.18
CA ALA A 59 -17.97 17.03 -18.14
C ALA A 59 -19.37 17.17 -17.52
N GLU A 60 -19.53 16.80 -16.25
CA GLU A 60 -20.80 16.83 -15.52
C GLU A 60 -21.10 18.24 -15.00
N ALA A 61 -20.08 18.96 -14.54
CA ALA A 61 -20.18 20.34 -14.11
C ALA A 61 -20.47 21.31 -15.27
N GLU A 62 -19.93 21.03 -16.46
CA GLU A 62 -20.16 21.82 -17.67
C GLU A 62 -21.36 21.35 -18.51
N ALA A 63 -21.98 20.22 -18.13
CA ALA A 63 -23.13 19.67 -18.84
C ALA A 63 -24.30 20.66 -18.86
N ARG A 64 -24.80 20.97 -20.05
CA ARG A 64 -26.02 21.74 -20.27
C ARG A 64 -27.09 20.81 -20.84
N PRO A 65 -27.93 20.17 -19.99
CA PRO A 65 -28.90 19.19 -20.46
C PRO A 65 -29.97 19.81 -21.37
N ASP A 66 -30.20 21.12 -21.25
CA ASP A 66 -31.18 21.85 -22.07
C ASP A 66 -30.60 22.35 -23.40
N ALA A 67 -29.29 22.15 -23.65
CA ALA A 67 -28.68 22.54 -24.92
C ALA A 67 -29.01 21.52 -26.02
N PRO A 68 -29.27 21.96 -27.27
CA PRO A 68 -29.49 21.04 -28.38
C PRO A 68 -28.22 20.22 -28.64
N GLU A 69 -28.39 18.94 -28.97
CA GLU A 69 -27.29 18.08 -29.38
C GLU A 69 -26.56 18.69 -30.58
N PRO A 70 -25.22 18.67 -30.61
CA PRO A 70 -24.46 19.20 -31.74
C PRO A 70 -24.70 18.35 -33.00
N ASP A 71 -24.83 19.02 -34.15
CA ASP A 71 -24.97 18.35 -35.44
C ASP A 71 -23.71 17.53 -35.75
N LEU A 72 -23.88 16.22 -35.96
CA LEU A 72 -22.78 15.32 -36.30
C LEU A 72 -22.45 15.43 -37.79
N GLU A 73 -21.40 16.18 -38.11
CA GLU A 73 -20.85 16.20 -39.47
C GLU A 73 -20.13 14.87 -39.77
N THR A 74 -20.69 14.10 -40.70
CA THR A 74 -20.05 12.86 -41.16
C THR A 74 -18.96 13.24 -42.16
N ILE A 75 -17.69 13.03 -41.79
CA ILE A 75 -16.54 13.20 -42.69
C ILE A 75 -16.76 12.30 -43.91
N THR A 76 -16.98 12.93 -45.08
CA THR A 76 -17.29 12.23 -46.34
C THR A 76 -16.10 11.44 -46.89
N TYR A 77 -14.89 11.72 -46.41
CA TYR A 77 -13.67 11.07 -46.85
C TYR A 77 -13.15 10.05 -45.84
N GLN A 78 -13.22 8.77 -46.20
CA GLN A 78 -12.51 7.72 -45.49
C GLN A 78 -11.12 7.51 -46.13
N ARG A 79 -10.07 7.96 -45.45
CA ARG A 79 -8.69 7.67 -45.86
C ARG A 79 -8.35 6.22 -45.54
N ARG A 80 -7.83 5.47 -46.52
CA ARG A 80 -7.20 4.17 -46.25
C ARG A 80 -5.97 4.39 -45.34
N LYS A 81 -5.99 3.84 -44.14
CA LYS A 81 -4.79 3.80 -43.28
C LYS A 81 -3.77 2.89 -43.93
N GLY A 82 -2.62 3.44 -44.32
CA GLY A 82 -1.50 2.64 -44.80
C GLY A 82 -1.03 1.72 -43.68
N ARG A 83 -1.00 0.40 -43.94
CA ARG A 83 -0.30 -0.55 -43.06
C ARG A 83 1.19 -0.17 -43.05
N GLY A 84 1.85 -0.20 -41.89
CA GLY A 84 3.27 0.15 -41.81
C GLY A 84 3.59 1.61 -41.42
N ARG A 85 2.57 2.49 -41.29
CA ARG A 85 2.82 3.93 -41.02
C ARG A 85 3.48 4.17 -39.66
N ARG A 86 3.20 3.33 -38.66
CA ARG A 86 3.80 3.47 -37.33
C ARG A 86 5.26 3.05 -37.37
N GLU A 87 5.54 1.95 -38.06
CA GLU A 87 6.87 1.37 -38.25
C GLU A 87 7.78 2.37 -38.99
N MET A 88 7.36 2.88 -40.15
CA MET A 88 8.10 3.92 -40.89
C MET A 88 8.41 5.17 -40.06
N ASN A 89 7.46 5.60 -39.22
CA ASN A 89 7.65 6.80 -38.40
C ASN A 89 8.63 6.58 -37.23
N LEU A 90 8.92 5.33 -36.88
CA LEU A 90 9.77 4.95 -35.75
C LEU A 90 11.15 4.43 -36.18
N GLU A 91 11.36 4.16 -37.47
CA GLU A 91 12.62 3.62 -38.02
C GLU A 91 13.83 4.54 -37.78
N ASP A 92 13.66 5.86 -37.88
CA ASP A 92 14.74 6.84 -37.72
C ASP A 92 14.92 7.35 -36.27
N LEU A 93 14.10 6.88 -35.32
CA LEU A 93 14.19 7.34 -33.92
C LEU A 93 15.29 6.57 -33.17
N PRO A 94 16.14 7.26 -32.39
CA PRO A 94 17.13 6.58 -31.56
C PRO A 94 16.44 5.73 -30.49
N VAL A 95 16.80 4.44 -30.43
CA VAL A 95 16.31 3.51 -29.42
C VAL A 95 17.41 3.33 -28.37
N GLU A 96 17.13 3.77 -27.15
CA GLU A 96 17.99 3.49 -26.00
C GLU A 96 17.42 2.31 -25.21
N VAL A 97 18.22 1.26 -25.05
CA VAL A 97 17.87 0.08 -24.25
C VAL A 97 18.63 0.16 -22.93
N VAL A 98 17.90 0.35 -21.84
CA VAL A 98 18.46 0.38 -20.48
C VAL A 98 18.21 -0.99 -19.83
N GLU A 99 19.26 -1.80 -19.71
CA GLU A 99 19.19 -3.07 -18.98
C GLU A 99 19.39 -2.86 -17.48
N HIS A 100 18.34 -3.12 -16.68
CA HIS A 100 18.44 -3.16 -15.23
C HIS A 100 18.61 -4.61 -14.77
N ARG A 101 19.85 -5.00 -14.41
CA ARG A 101 20.14 -6.32 -13.85
C ARG A 101 20.25 -6.22 -12.33
N LEU A 102 19.54 -7.12 -11.63
CA LEU A 102 19.72 -7.29 -10.18
C LEU A 102 21.14 -7.78 -9.88
N PRO A 103 21.76 -7.35 -8.78
CA PRO A 103 23.00 -7.93 -8.29
C PRO A 103 22.78 -9.40 -7.90
N GLU A 104 23.81 -10.24 -7.98
CA GLU A 104 23.68 -11.70 -7.87
C GLU A 104 23.09 -12.15 -6.51
N GLU A 105 23.38 -11.38 -5.47
CA GLU A 105 22.89 -11.60 -4.11
C GLU A 105 21.37 -11.42 -3.99
N GLU A 106 20.79 -10.57 -4.84
CA GLU A 106 19.35 -10.25 -4.87
C GLU A 106 18.56 -11.11 -5.88
N ARG A 107 19.25 -11.92 -6.69
CA ARG A 107 18.61 -12.87 -7.62
C ARG A 107 18.10 -14.14 -6.95
N LEU A 108 18.10 -14.18 -5.62
CA LEU A 108 17.62 -15.29 -4.81
C LEU A 108 16.23 -14.99 -4.26
N CYS A 109 15.26 -15.84 -4.58
CA CYS A 109 13.92 -15.73 -4.02
C CYS A 109 13.93 -16.11 -2.54
N GLN A 110 13.46 -15.22 -1.65
CA GLN A 110 13.44 -15.46 -0.20
C GLN A 110 12.54 -16.64 0.21
N SER A 111 11.52 -16.98 -0.58
CA SER A 111 10.58 -18.07 -0.30
C SER A 111 10.99 -19.41 -0.87
N SER A 112 11.84 -19.43 -1.89
CA SER A 112 12.34 -20.65 -2.52
C SER A 112 13.78 -20.40 -2.93
N ARG A 113 14.73 -21.18 -2.41
CA ARG A 113 16.18 -21.07 -2.70
C ARG A 113 16.51 -21.48 -4.14
N ARG A 114 15.81 -20.92 -5.12
CA ARG A 114 16.02 -21.08 -6.54
C ARG A 114 16.37 -19.70 -7.11
N PRO A 115 17.35 -19.62 -8.02
CA PRO A 115 17.63 -18.38 -8.71
C PRO A 115 16.43 -17.98 -9.57
N PHE A 116 16.15 -16.67 -9.66
CA PHE A 116 15.28 -16.14 -10.70
C PHE A 116 15.97 -16.37 -12.04
N ALA A 117 15.42 -17.26 -12.86
CA ALA A 117 15.87 -17.51 -14.23
C ALA A 117 15.47 -16.35 -15.15
#